data_AF-A0A9C8ZVM4-F1
#
_entry.id   AF-A0A9C8ZVM4-F1
#
_cell.length_a   1.000
_cell.length_b   1.000
_cell.length_c   1.000
_cell.angle_alpha   90.00
_cell.angle_beta   90.00
_cell.angle_gamma   90.00
#
_symmetry.space_group_name_H-M   'P 1'
#
loop_
_entity.id
_entity.type
_entity.pdbx_description
1 polymer ?
#
loop_
_entity_poly.entity_id
_entity_poly.type
_entity_poly.pdbx_seq_one_letter_code
_entity_poly.pdbx_strand_id
1 'polypeptide(L)'
;MKKLIVTRHPALVEYLRQLDLVDSSAEVVTHATPDKVAGRHVYGVLPHHLSCLCTAYTEVPLLLPVELRGHELTLAQVEQYAQPVQTYTVQIII
;
A
#
# COMPACT_ATOMS: atom_id res chain seq x y z
N MET A 1 6.37 -6.75 -14.38
CA MET A 1 5.81 -5.37 -14.33
C MET A 1 6.37 -4.66 -13.11
N LYS A 2 6.78 -3.39 -13.21
CA LYS A 2 7.39 -2.66 -12.09
C LYS A 2 6.34 -2.27 -11.05
N LYS A 3 6.35 -2.94 -9.90
CA LYS A 3 5.45 -2.68 -8.76
C LYS A 3 5.68 -1.27 -8.21
N LEU A 4 4.61 -0.59 -7.81
CA LEU A 4 4.64 0.74 -7.21
C LEU A 4 4.16 0.64 -5.76
N ILE A 5 4.93 1.19 -4.83
CA ILE A 5 4.56 1.33 -3.43
C ILE A 5 4.27 2.81 -3.18
N VAL A 6 3.08 3.12 -2.68
CA VAL A 6 2.69 4.47 -2.28
C VAL A 6 2.58 4.49 -0.77
N THR A 7 3.54 5.13 -0.10
CA THR A 7 3.50 5.35 1.35
C THR A 7 4.60 6.32 1.76
N ARG A 8 4.35 7.08 2.83
CA ARG A 8 5.39 7.82 3.56
C ARG A 8 6.03 7.02 4.68
N HIS A 9 5.49 5.83 4.99
CA HIS A 9 5.83 5.03 6.16
C HIS A 9 6.86 3.94 5.79
N PRO A 10 8.14 4.06 6.21
CA PRO A 10 9.19 3.10 5.85
C PRO A 10 8.92 1.70 6.40
N ALA A 11 8.35 1.57 7.61
CA ALA A 11 8.01 0.28 8.20
C ALA A 11 7.03 -0.54 7.33
N LEU A 12 6.09 0.13 6.64
CA LEU A 12 5.19 -0.55 5.72
C LEU A 12 5.92 -1.08 4.47
N VAL A 13 6.92 -0.34 3.97
CA VAL A 13 7.74 -0.80 2.83
C VAL A 13 8.53 -2.06 3.21
N GLU A 14 9.13 -2.06 4.40
CA GLU A 14 9.85 -3.22 4.93
C GLU A 14 8.92 -4.42 5.11
N TYR A 15 7.74 -4.21 5.69
CA TYR A 15 6.75 -5.28 5.89
C TYR A 15 6.27 -5.88 4.56
N LEU A 16 5.97 -5.05 3.55
CA LEU A 16 5.59 -5.53 2.22
C LEU A 16 6.69 -6.39 1.56
N ARG A 17 7.96 -6.10 1.84
CA ARG A 17 9.10 -6.90 1.36
C ARG A 17 9.24 -8.21 2.13
N GLN A 18 9.07 -8.20 3.46
CA GLN A 18 9.07 -9.42 4.27
C GLN A 18 7.98 -10.42 3.83
N LEU A 19 6.85 -9.92 3.34
CA LEU A 19 5.77 -10.74 2.80
C LEU A 19 6.01 -11.21 1.35
N ASP A 20 7.16 -10.90 0.75
CA ASP A 20 7.50 -11.16 -0.66
C ASP A 20 6.49 -10.58 -1.67
N LEU A 21 5.69 -9.58 -1.26
CA LEU A 21 4.71 -8.92 -2.12
C LEU A 21 5.36 -7.96 -3.10
N VAL A 22 6.53 -7.42 -2.75
CA VAL A 22 7.30 -6.46 -3.53
C VAL A 22 8.79 -6.76 -3.36
N ASP A 23 9.55 -6.65 -4.45
CA ASP A 23 11.01 -6.82 -4.42
C ASP A 23 11.74 -5.48 -4.22
N SER A 24 13.07 -5.52 -4.18
CA SER A 24 13.93 -4.33 -4.03
C SER A 24 13.88 -3.36 -5.21
N SER A 25 13.38 -3.79 -6.37
CA SER A 25 13.22 -2.95 -7.57
C SER A 25 11.92 -2.16 -7.60
N ALA A 26 11.01 -2.42 -6.64
CA ALA A 26 9.76 -1.69 -6.51
C ALA A 26 10.01 -0.19 -6.30
N GLU A 27 9.31 0.63 -7.08
CA GLU A 27 9.37 2.08 -6.95
C GLU A 27 8.60 2.49 -5.69
N VAL A 28 9.21 3.31 -4.82
CA VAL A 28 8.55 3.84 -3.62
C VAL A 28 8.32 5.34 -3.81
N VAL A 29 7.07 5.79 -3.66
CA VAL A 29 6.72 7.20 -3.68
C VAL A 29 5.92 7.57 -2.44
N THR A 30 6.18 8.76 -1.90
CA THR A 30 5.44 9.27 -0.74
C THR A 30 4.14 9.96 -1.12
N HIS A 31 4.04 10.42 -2.37
CA HIS A 31 2.87 11.09 -2.95
C HIS A 31 2.56 10.48 -4.31
N ALA A 32 1.30 10.05 -4.47
CA ALA A 32 0.79 9.54 -5.73
C ALA A 32 0.12 10.65 -6.54
N THR A 33 0.31 10.59 -7.86
CA THR A 33 -0.48 11.35 -8.84
C THR A 33 -1.30 10.38 -9.68
N PRO A 34 -2.44 10.81 -10.28
CA PRO A 34 -3.22 9.98 -11.19
C PRO A 34 -2.38 9.27 -12.26
N ASP A 35 -1.54 10.02 -12.97
CA ASP A 35 -0.67 9.48 -14.03
C ASP A 35 0.32 8.43 -13.51
N LYS A 36 0.77 8.56 -12.26
CA LYS A 36 1.74 7.63 -11.66
C LYS A 36 1.09 6.29 -11.33
N VAL A 37 -0.19 6.26 -10.98
CA VAL A 37 -0.90 5.06 -10.51
C VAL A 37 -1.78 4.41 -11.58
N ALA A 38 -2.20 5.17 -12.59
CA ALA A 38 -3.12 4.72 -13.62
C ALA A 38 -2.62 3.44 -14.30
N GLY A 39 -3.48 2.41 -14.35
CA GLY A 39 -3.18 1.13 -15.01
C GLY A 39 -2.08 0.28 -14.35
N ARG A 40 -1.61 0.63 -13.15
CA ARG A 40 -0.57 -0.13 -12.42
C ARG A 40 -1.16 -1.00 -11.33
N HIS A 41 -0.38 -1.98 -10.88
CA HIS A 41 -0.59 -2.63 -9.59
C HIS A 41 0.13 -1.84 -8.51
N VAL A 42 -0.64 -1.23 -7.61
CA VAL A 42 -0.15 -0.34 -6.56
C VAL A 42 -0.29 -0.99 -5.19
N TYR A 43 0.71 -0.80 -4.34
CA TYR A 43 0.76 -1.30 -2.97
C TYR A 43 0.82 -0.14 -1.98
N GLY A 44 0.28 -0.32 -0.77
CA GLY A 44 0.52 0.60 0.34
C GLY A 44 -0.72 1.38 0.77
N VAL A 45 -0.60 2.69 0.96
CA VAL A 45 -1.66 3.58 1.42
C VAL A 45 -2.01 4.57 0.31
N LEU A 46 -3.18 4.38 -0.30
CA LEU A 46 -3.63 5.19 -1.43
C LEU A 46 -5.04 5.74 -1.19
N PRO A 47 -5.30 7.04 -1.44
CA PRO A 47 -6.66 7.58 -1.43
C PRO A 47 -7.59 6.80 -2.36
N HIS A 48 -8.82 6.56 -1.92
CA HIS A 48 -9.77 5.72 -2.64
C HIS A 48 -9.95 6.12 -4.13
N HIS A 49 -10.10 7.41 -4.42
CA HIS A 49 -10.27 7.89 -5.80
C HIS A 49 -9.08 7.57 -6.72
N LEU A 50 -7.86 7.50 -6.19
CA LEU A 50 -6.67 7.09 -6.95
C LEU A 50 -6.59 5.56 -7.09
N SER A 51 -7.07 4.82 -6.08
CA SER A 51 -7.13 3.35 -6.16
C SER A 51 -8.00 2.90 -7.33
N CYS A 52 -9.07 3.63 -7.65
CA CYS A 52 -9.96 3.37 -8.79
C CYS A 52 -9.31 3.57 -10.16
N LEU A 53 -8.12 4.17 -10.24
CA LEU A 53 -7.37 4.33 -11.50
C LEU A 53 -6.38 3.19 -11.74
N CYS A 54 -6.09 2.39 -10.71
CA CYS A 54 -5.14 1.29 -10.77
C CYS A 54 -5.73 0.11 -11.56
N THR A 55 -4.88 -0.80 -12.04
CA THR A 55 -5.36 -2.12 -12.51
C THR A 55 -5.64 -3.03 -11.32
N ALA A 56 -4.81 -2.92 -10.28
CA ALA A 56 -5.01 -3.57 -9.01
C ALA A 56 -4.43 -2.72 -7.87
N TYR A 57 -5.02 -2.81 -6.68
CA TYR A 57 -4.54 -2.15 -5.47
C TYR A 57 -4.43 -3.17 -4.35
N THR A 58 -3.25 -3.26 -3.73
CA THR A 58 -2.99 -4.13 -2.59
C THR A 58 -2.70 -3.30 -1.35
N GLU A 59 -3.46 -3.53 -0.29
CA GLU A 59 -3.25 -2.87 0.99
C GLU A 59 -2.98 -3.86 2.12
N VAL A 60 -2.33 -3.36 3.16
CA VAL A 60 -2.17 -4.03 4.45
C VAL A 60 -3.06 -3.27 5.43
N PRO A 61 -4.30 -3.73 5.69
CA PRO A 61 -5.16 -3.07 6.67
C PRO A 61 -4.53 -3.19 8.06
N LEU A 62 -4.57 -2.13 8.85
CA LEU A 62 -4.06 -2.12 10.22
C LEU A 62 -5.21 -1.92 11.20
N LEU A 63 -5.36 -2.84 12.16
CA LEU A 63 -6.31 -2.70 13.25
C LEU A 63 -5.65 -1.98 14.43
N LEU A 64 -5.55 -0.65 14.33
CA LEU A 64 -4.85 0.17 15.32
C LEU A 64 -5.73 0.59 16.49
N PRO A 65 -5.21 0.52 17.73
CA PRO A 65 -5.82 1.21 18.86
C PRO A 65 -5.76 2.73 18.64
N VAL A 66 -6.65 3.48 19.29
CA VAL A 66 -6.90 4.91 18.99
C VAL A 66 -5.64 5.74 19.19
N GLU A 67 -4.89 5.45 20.25
CA GLU A 67 -3.66 6.12 20.68
C GLU A 67 -2.49 5.96 19.69
N LEU A 68 -2.53 4.97 18.78
CA LEU A 68 -1.51 4.78 17.76
C LEU A 68 -1.90 5.36 16.40
N ARG A 69 -3.14 5.84 16.24
CA ARG A 69 -3.58 6.41 14.95
C ARG A 69 -2.87 7.72 14.66
N GLY A 70 -2.35 7.85 13.45
CA GLY A 70 -1.63 9.06 13.02
C GLY A 70 -0.18 9.15 13.53
N HIS A 71 0.27 8.20 14.34
CA HIS A 71 1.66 8.08 14.75
C HIS A 71 2.45 7.22 13.76
N GLU A 72 3.76 7.49 13.65
CA GLU A 72 4.66 6.62 12.91
C GLU A 72 4.82 5.29 13.69
N LEU A 73 4.70 4.18 12.97
CA LEU A 73 4.77 2.84 13.57
C LEU A 73 6.14 2.22 13.29
N THR A 74 6.63 1.45 14.25
CA THR A 74 7.77 0.54 14.03
C THR A 74 7.34 -0.68 13.22
N LEU A 75 8.28 -1.39 12.61
CA LEU A 75 8.00 -2.64 11.88
C LEU A 75 7.27 -3.67 12.75
N ALA A 76 7.71 -3.87 13.98
CA ALA A 76 7.08 -4.79 14.92
C ALA A 76 5.62 -4.40 15.23
N GLN A 77 5.30 -3.11 15.29
CA GLN A 77 3.92 -2.64 15.46
C GLN A 77 3.09 -2.86 14.19
N VAL A 78 3.66 -2.64 13.00
CA VAL A 78 2.98 -2.97 11.74
C VAL A 78 2.65 -4.47 11.71
N GLU A 79 3.62 -5.34 12.01
CA GLU A 79 3.42 -6.80 12.10
C GLU A 79 2.32 -7.17 13.11
N GLN A 80 2.34 -6.57 14.30
CA GLN A 80 1.39 -6.85 15.38
C GLN A 80 -0.05 -6.50 15.01
N TYR A 81 -0.27 -5.39 14.31
CA TYR A 81 -1.61 -4.87 14.02
C TYR A 81 -2.06 -5.15 12.58
N ALA A 82 -1.19 -5.69 11.73
CA ALA A 82 -1.51 -6.07 10.36
C ALA A 82 -2.64 -7.10 10.32
N GLN A 83 -3.60 -6.83 9.45
CA GLN A 83 -4.65 -7.76 9.07
C GLN A 83 -4.26 -8.47 7.76
N PRO A 84 -4.98 -9.53 7.36
CA PRO A 84 -4.73 -10.18 6.09
C PRO A 84 -4.71 -9.18 4.94
N VAL A 85 -3.68 -9.31 4.10
CA VAL A 85 -3.47 -8.47 2.92
C VAL A 85 -4.66 -8.60 1.98
N GLN A 86 -5.15 -7.48 1.48
CA GLN A 86 -6.27 -7.44 0.54
C GLN A 86 -5.80 -6.89 -0.79
N THR A 87 -6.21 -7.53 -1.88
CA THR A 87 -5.96 -7.05 -3.24
C THR A 87 -7.28 -6.88 -3.96
N TYR A 88 -7.49 -5.68 -4.49
CA TYR A 88 -8.64 -5.31 -5.28
C TYR A 88 -8.23 -5.23 -6.74
N THR A 89 -8.96 -5.91 -7.62
CA THR A 89 -8.89 -5.68 -9.07
C THR A 89 -9.94 -4.65 -9.43
N VAL A 90 -9.55 -3.62 -10.19
CA VAL A 90 -10.43 -2.52 -10.52
C VAL A 90 -10.95 -2.68 -11.95
N GLN A 91 -12.27 -2.62 -12.10
CA GLN A 91 -12.93 -2.66 -13.38
C GLN A 91 -14.02 -1.59 -13.43
N ILE A 92 -13.98 -0.77 -14.47
CA ILE A 92 -15.05 0.19 -14.77
C ILE A 92 -16.17 -0.59 -15.45
N ILE A 93 -17.38 -0.48 -14.89
CA ILE A 93 -18.60 -1.06 -15.47
C ILE A 93 -19.44 0.11 -16.00
N ILE A 94 -19.80 0.01 -17.28
CA ILE A 94 -20.62 0.99 -18.01
C ILE A 94 -21.85 0.31 -18.58
#